data_AF-J2W5N2-F1
#
_entry.id   AF-J2W5N2-F1
#
_cell.length_a   1.000
_cell.length_b   1.000
_cell.length_c   1.000
_cell.angle_alpha   90.00
_cell.angle_beta   90.00
_cell.angle_gamma   90.00
#
_symmetry.space_group_name_H-M   'P 1'
#
loop_
_entity.id
_entity.type
_entity.pdbx_description
1 polymer ?
#
loop_
_entity_poly.entity_id
_entity_poly.type
_entity_poly.pdbx_seq_one_letter_code
_entity_poly.pdbx_strand_id
1 'polypeptide(L)'
;MVDSYDDSLDTGEKSKSQVKRELHALVDLGERLTTLKPDLLAKLPLTDALRRALADAPKHTANIARKRHLQFIGKLMRDQDTGAILTLLDQLDASTRQYNERFHGLERWRDRLIAGDDAVLEKFVVDYPEADRQQLRSLIRQAQHELATNKPPASSRKIFKYIRELDETQRGLR
;
A
#
# COMPACT_ATOMS: atom_id res chain seq x y z
N MET A 1 -3.80 -41.23 54.04
CA MET A 1 -3.95 -39.77 54.26
C MET A 1 -2.82 -39.10 53.50
N VAL A 2 -3.19 -38.15 52.62
CA VAL A 2 -2.36 -37.02 52.14
C VAL A 2 -1.18 -37.39 51.21
N ASP A 3 -0.97 -36.82 50.03
CA ASP A 3 -1.79 -35.92 49.21
C ASP A 3 -1.39 -36.07 47.75
N SER A 4 -2.39 -35.79 46.89
CA SER A 4 -2.23 -35.46 45.48
C SER A 4 -1.35 -34.21 45.33
N TYR A 5 -0.39 -34.26 44.40
CA TYR A 5 0.09 -33.04 43.72
C TYR A 5 0.23 -33.31 42.23
N ASP A 6 -0.93 -33.35 41.57
CA ASP A 6 -1.13 -32.77 40.25
C ASP A 6 -0.98 -31.24 40.39
N ASP A 7 0.23 -30.71 40.22
CA ASP A 7 0.47 -29.27 40.14
C ASP A 7 0.79 -28.89 38.70
N SER A 8 -0.30 -28.65 37.98
CA SER A 8 -0.36 -27.93 36.72
C SER A 8 0.26 -26.53 36.88
N LEU A 9 1.57 -26.42 36.67
CA LEU A 9 2.21 -25.13 36.43
C LEU A 9 2.08 -24.76 34.94
N ASP A 10 0.87 -24.33 34.56
CA ASP A 10 0.64 -23.46 33.40
C ASP A 10 1.19 -22.07 33.71
N THR A 11 2.51 -21.98 33.89
CA THR A 11 3.20 -20.71 33.96
C THR A 11 3.27 -20.21 32.52
N GLY A 12 2.60 -19.09 32.21
CA GLY A 12 2.57 -18.43 30.90
C GLY A 12 3.93 -17.90 30.41
N GLU A 13 5.01 -18.64 30.62
CA GLU A 13 6.34 -18.40 30.08
C GLU A 13 6.29 -18.55 28.55
N LYS A 14 6.45 -17.44 27.85
CA LYS A 14 6.57 -17.41 26.38
C LYS A 14 7.60 -18.45 25.95
N SER A 15 7.17 -19.39 25.09
CA SER A 15 8.05 -20.40 24.52
C SER A 15 9.27 -19.74 23.86
N LYS A 16 10.45 -20.38 23.95
CA LYS A 16 11.68 -19.95 23.23
C LYS A 16 11.42 -19.71 21.74
N SER A 17 10.48 -20.45 21.13
CA SER A 17 10.04 -20.27 19.75
C SER A 17 9.30 -18.93 19.53
N GLN A 18 8.46 -18.53 20.48
CA GLN A 18 7.67 -17.31 20.43
C GLN A 18 8.56 -16.06 20.57
N VAL A 19 9.48 -16.06 21.53
CA VAL A 19 10.46 -14.97 21.71
C VAL A 19 11.28 -14.76 20.43
N LYS A 20 11.70 -15.86 19.79
CA LYS A 20 12.42 -15.79 18.51
C LYS A 20 11.58 -15.16 17.40
N ARG A 21 10.28 -15.49 17.30
CA ARG A 21 9.36 -14.90 16.31
C ARG A 21 9.16 -13.40 16.55
N GLU A 22 8.96 -13.00 17.80
CA GLU A 22 8.80 -11.58 18.17
C GLU A 22 10.04 -10.76 17.79
N LEU A 23 11.24 -11.29 18.05
CA LEU A 23 12.49 -10.64 17.65
C LEU A 23 12.66 -10.52 16.13
N HIS A 24 12.26 -11.54 15.37
CA HIS A 24 12.27 -11.47 13.90
C HIS A 24 11.27 -10.42 13.40
N ALA A 25 10.06 -10.36 13.95
CA ALA A 25 9.06 -9.38 13.58
C ALA A 25 9.54 -7.93 13.79
N LEU A 26 10.33 -7.67 14.84
CA LEU A 26 10.94 -6.35 15.07
C LEU A 26 12.01 -5.99 14.02
N VAL A 27 12.81 -6.96 13.59
CA VAL A 27 13.80 -6.76 12.52
C VAL A 27 13.08 -6.49 11.20
N ASP A 28 12.04 -7.27 10.88
CA ASP A 28 11.25 -7.13 9.66
C ASP A 28 10.53 -5.77 9.62
N LEU A 29 9.95 -5.34 10.75
CA LEU A 29 9.35 -4.02 10.89
C LEU A 29 10.40 -2.91 10.70
N GLY A 30 11.57 -3.07 11.31
CA GLY A 30 12.70 -2.16 11.15
C GLY A 30 13.18 -2.05 9.69
N GLU A 31 13.30 -3.19 9.00
CA GLU A 31 13.63 -3.22 7.58
C GLU A 31 12.57 -2.50 6.75
N ARG A 32 11.29 -2.73 7.03
CA ARG A 32 10.19 -2.02 6.36
C ARG A 32 10.31 -0.51 6.55
N LEU A 33 10.66 -0.01 7.73
CA LEU A 33 10.86 1.43 7.94
C LEU A 33 11.98 2.00 7.04
N THR A 34 13.00 1.21 6.69
CA THR A 34 14.08 1.69 5.79
C THR A 34 13.63 1.96 4.35
N THR A 35 12.45 1.46 3.95
CA THR A 35 11.92 1.65 2.59
C THR A 35 10.93 2.80 2.48
N LEU A 36 10.55 3.41 3.60
CA LEU A 36 9.59 4.51 3.64
C LEU A 36 10.24 5.85 3.27
N LYS A 37 9.43 6.74 2.68
CA LYS A 37 9.86 8.12 2.39
C LYS A 37 10.10 8.92 3.69
N PRO A 38 11.03 9.87 3.70
CA PRO A 38 11.32 10.71 4.89
C PRO A 38 10.08 11.37 5.49
N ASP A 39 9.17 11.87 4.65
CA ASP A 39 7.92 12.53 5.11
C ASP A 39 7.00 11.60 5.90
N LEU A 40 7.00 10.31 5.57
CA LEU A 40 6.22 9.30 6.30
C LEU A 40 6.92 8.93 7.61
N LEU A 41 8.24 8.78 7.59
CA LEU A 41 9.03 8.54 8.80
C LEU A 41 8.92 9.68 9.81
N ALA A 42 8.78 10.92 9.34
CA ALA A 42 8.57 12.09 10.20
C ALA A 42 7.26 12.02 11.01
N LYS A 43 6.21 11.38 10.45
CA LYS A 43 4.89 11.22 11.09
C LYS A 43 4.84 10.08 12.10
N LEU A 44 5.78 9.15 12.05
CA LEU A 44 5.83 8.02 12.98
C LEU A 44 6.42 8.44 14.33
N PRO A 45 5.96 7.86 15.46
CA PRO A 45 6.51 8.12 16.79
C PRO A 45 7.83 7.37 17.01
N LEU A 46 8.89 7.81 16.31
CA LEU A 46 10.21 7.20 16.39
C LEU A 46 11.14 8.01 17.29
N THR A 47 11.92 7.30 18.11
CA THR A 47 13.05 7.89 18.87
C THR A 47 14.13 8.44 17.94
N ASP A 48 14.88 9.43 18.44
CA ASP A 48 15.99 10.04 17.68
C ASP A 48 17.06 9.03 17.26
N ALA A 49 17.34 8.04 18.11
CA ALA A 49 18.29 6.97 17.83
C ALA A 49 17.85 6.15 16.60
N LEU A 50 16.56 5.79 16.53
CA LEU A 50 16.01 5.06 15.40
C LEU A 50 15.97 5.92 14.14
N ARG A 51 15.61 7.20 14.24
CA ARG A 51 15.62 8.12 13.08
C ARG A 51 17.00 8.23 12.45
N ARG A 52 18.06 8.36 13.26
CA ARG A 52 19.45 8.38 12.77
C ARG A 52 19.83 7.05 12.12
N ALA A 53 19.50 5.93 12.77
CA ALA A 53 19.79 4.60 12.21
C ALA A 53 19.09 4.38 10.86
N LEU A 54 17.85 4.84 10.69
CA LEU A 54 17.14 4.77 9.41
C LEU A 54 17.79 5.65 8.34
N ALA A 55 18.22 6.87 8.69
CA ALA A 55 18.91 7.77 7.76
C ALA A 55 20.28 7.22 7.31
N ASP A 56 20.95 6.43 8.17
CA ASP A 56 22.23 5.79 7.85
C ASP A 56 22.09 4.49 7.05
N ALA A 57 20.89 3.89 7.00
CA ALA A 57 20.66 2.60 6.33
C ALA A 57 21.16 2.55 4.86
N PRO A 58 20.99 3.58 4.02
CA PRO A 58 21.49 3.57 2.64
C PRO A 58 23.02 3.54 2.52
N LYS A 59 23.77 3.94 3.56
CA LYS A 59 25.24 3.92 3.56
C LYS A 59 25.81 2.50 3.64
N HIS A 60 25.02 1.55 4.14
CA HIS A 60 25.43 0.15 4.30
C HIS A 60 25.11 -0.66 3.03
N THR A 61 26.00 -0.58 2.03
CA THR A 61 25.82 -1.24 0.72
C THR A 61 26.22 -2.71 0.71
N ALA A 62 27.24 -3.09 1.50
CA ALA A 62 27.70 -4.49 1.58
C ALA A 62 26.68 -5.37 2.32
N ASN A 63 26.39 -6.57 1.80
CA ASN A 63 25.39 -7.50 2.36
C ASN A 63 25.57 -7.75 3.87
N ILE A 64 26.81 -7.95 4.32
CA ILE A 64 27.12 -8.18 5.74
C ILE A 64 26.86 -6.91 6.57
N ALA A 65 27.26 -5.74 6.05
CA ALA A 65 27.05 -4.46 6.72
C ALA A 65 25.55 -4.15 6.84
N ARG A 66 24.78 -4.33 5.75
CA ARG A 66 23.32 -4.18 5.73
C ARG A 66 22.66 -5.10 6.75
N LYS A 67 22.99 -6.39 6.75
CA LYS A 67 22.42 -7.37 7.69
C LYS A 67 22.68 -6.98 9.15
N ARG A 68 23.91 -6.56 9.48
CA ARG A 68 24.26 -6.10 10.83
C ARG A 68 23.52 -4.83 11.21
N HIS A 69 23.36 -3.89 10.28
CA HIS A 69 22.62 -2.66 10.51
C HIS A 69 21.12 -2.92 10.75
N LEU A 70 20.51 -3.84 10.00
CA LEU A 70 19.12 -4.25 10.23
C LEU A 70 18.93 -4.91 11.61
N GLN A 71 19.89 -5.72 12.07
CA GLN A 71 19.85 -6.27 13.43
C GLN A 71 19.97 -5.18 14.51
N PHE A 72 20.80 -4.15 14.27
CA PHE A 72 20.90 -2.99 15.15
C PHE A 72 19.60 -2.20 15.19
N ILE A 73 18.98 -1.95 14.03
CA ILE A 73 17.64 -1.35 13.95
C ILE A 73 16.63 -2.20 14.73
N GLY A 74 16.62 -3.52 14.54
CA GLY A 74 15.73 -4.43 15.28
C GLY A 74 15.96 -4.42 16.80
N LYS A 75 17.17 -4.08 17.28
CA LYS A 75 17.43 -3.82 18.70
C LYS A 75 16.77 -2.51 19.14
N LEU A 76 16.94 -1.43 18.39
CA LEU A 76 16.31 -0.12 18.67
C LEU A 76 14.78 -0.19 18.63
N MET A 77 14.21 -1.07 17.80
CA MET A 77 12.77 -1.30 17.70
C MET A 77 12.13 -1.81 19.01
N ARG A 78 12.92 -2.39 19.93
CA ARG A 78 12.42 -2.85 21.24
C ARG A 78 12.02 -1.71 22.16
N ASP A 79 12.63 -0.54 21.97
CA ASP A 79 12.41 0.66 22.78
C ASP A 79 11.32 1.55 22.17
N GLN A 80 10.66 1.12 21.09
CA GLN A 80 9.60 1.87 20.41
C GLN A 80 8.21 1.38 20.81
N ASP A 81 7.23 2.26 20.68
CA ASP A 81 5.83 1.87 20.65
C ASP A 81 5.50 1.21 19.30
N THR A 82 5.71 -0.10 19.24
CA THR A 82 5.47 -0.90 18.04
C THR A 82 3.99 -0.94 17.67
N GLY A 83 3.08 -0.85 18.64
CA GLY A 83 1.64 -0.81 18.40
C GLY A 83 1.21 0.46 17.66
N ALA A 84 1.71 1.62 18.10
CA ALA A 84 1.45 2.89 17.43
C ALA A 84 2.06 2.93 16.02
N ILE A 85 3.29 2.42 15.85
CA ILE A 85 3.93 2.32 14.53
C ILE A 85 3.11 1.43 13.59
N LEU A 86 2.72 0.23 14.02
CA LEU A 86 1.93 -0.69 13.20
C LEU A 86 0.57 -0.12 12.82
N THR A 87 -0.10 0.59 13.73
CA THR A 87 -1.39 1.24 13.46
C THR A 87 -1.27 2.28 12.36
N LEU A 88 -0.26 3.15 12.43
CA LEU A 88 -0.03 4.18 11.40
C LEU A 88 0.39 3.56 10.07
N LEU A 89 1.17 2.48 10.10
CA LEU A 89 1.56 1.76 8.89
C LEU A 89 0.35 1.08 8.22
N ASP A 90 -0.56 0.48 8.98
CA ASP A 90 -1.76 -0.13 8.41
C ASP A 90 -2.71 0.92 7.83
N GLN A 91 -2.83 2.11 8.45
CA GLN A 91 -3.57 3.22 7.87
C GLN A 91 -2.99 3.66 6.50
N LEU A 92 -1.66 3.72 6.41
CA LEU A 92 -0.96 4.03 5.16
C LEU A 92 -1.19 2.93 4.11
N ASP A 93 -1.06 1.67 4.50
CA ASP A 93 -1.27 0.53 3.60
C ASP A 93 -2.72 0.45 3.13
N ALA A 94 -3.69 0.69 4.03
CA ALA A 94 -5.11 0.74 3.69
C ALA A 94 -5.39 1.82 2.65
N SER A 95 -4.80 3.02 2.79
CA SER A 95 -4.93 4.08 1.80
C SER A 95 -4.37 3.68 0.44
N THR A 96 -3.25 2.96 0.43
CA THR A 96 -2.60 2.45 -0.78
C THR A 96 -3.42 1.33 -1.43
N ARG A 97 -3.96 0.39 -0.63
CA ARG A 97 -4.85 -0.68 -1.10
C ARG A 97 -6.10 -0.08 -1.74
N GLN A 98 -6.76 0.87 -1.08
CA GLN A 98 -7.92 1.57 -1.63
C GLN A 98 -7.58 2.30 -2.93
N TYR A 99 -6.44 2.98 -3.00
CA TYR A 99 -5.97 3.62 -4.23
C TYR A 99 -5.77 2.61 -5.36
N ASN A 100 -5.11 1.47 -5.10
CA ASN A 100 -4.85 0.43 -6.10
C ASN A 100 -6.14 -0.24 -6.58
N GLU A 101 -7.06 -0.57 -5.67
CA GLU A 101 -8.37 -1.12 -6.00
C GLU A 101 -9.17 -0.19 -6.90
N ARG A 102 -9.13 1.11 -6.60
CA ARG A 102 -9.75 2.17 -7.42
C ARG A 102 -9.08 2.27 -8.78
N PHE A 103 -7.75 2.30 -8.82
CA PHE A 103 -6.97 2.35 -10.05
C PHE A 103 -7.37 1.19 -10.98
N HIS A 104 -7.38 -0.05 -10.48
CA HIS A 104 -7.81 -1.21 -11.24
C HIS A 104 -9.30 -1.17 -11.60
N GLY A 105 -10.14 -0.58 -10.76
CA GLY A 105 -11.55 -0.30 -11.09
C GLY A 105 -11.70 0.60 -12.31
N LEU A 106 -10.90 1.66 -12.37
CA LEU A 106 -10.86 2.58 -13.52
C LEU A 106 -10.28 1.90 -14.77
N GLU A 107 -9.28 1.02 -14.62
CA GLU A 107 -8.78 0.23 -15.75
C GLU A 107 -9.87 -0.67 -16.34
N ARG A 108 -10.63 -1.38 -15.48
CA ARG A 108 -11.78 -2.19 -15.93
C ARG A 108 -12.83 -1.33 -16.61
N TRP A 109 -13.10 -0.13 -16.10
CA TRP A 109 -14.03 0.81 -16.74
C TRP A 109 -13.55 1.25 -18.12
N ARG A 110 -12.29 1.66 -18.26
CA ARG A 110 -11.67 1.99 -19.55
C ARG A 110 -11.85 0.85 -20.56
N ASP A 111 -11.49 -0.37 -20.16
CA ASP A 111 -11.55 -1.52 -21.06
C ASP A 111 -12.99 -1.85 -21.46
N ARG A 112 -13.95 -1.75 -20.53
CA ARG A 112 -15.38 -1.91 -20.81
C ARG A 112 -15.93 -0.82 -21.73
N LEU A 113 -15.51 0.43 -21.56
CA LEU A 113 -15.95 1.54 -22.42
C LEU A 113 -15.43 1.38 -23.85
N ILE A 114 -14.21 0.87 -24.02
CA ILE A 114 -13.62 0.63 -25.35
C ILE A 114 -14.28 -0.60 -26.02
N ALA A 115 -14.48 -1.69 -25.29
CA ALA A 115 -15.04 -2.93 -25.83
C ALA A 115 -16.57 -2.91 -25.98
N GLY A 116 -17.25 -2.02 -25.25
CA GLY A 116 -18.70 -1.93 -25.19
C GLY A 116 -19.32 -0.95 -26.18
N ASP A 117 -20.60 -0.67 -25.93
CA ASP A 117 -21.45 0.21 -26.70
C ASP A 117 -21.93 1.42 -25.88
N ASP A 118 -22.86 2.19 -26.44
CA ASP A 118 -23.43 3.37 -25.80
C ASP A 118 -24.11 3.05 -24.45
N ALA A 119 -24.63 1.82 -24.27
CA ALA A 119 -25.21 1.40 -23.00
C ALA A 119 -24.17 1.29 -21.87
N VAL A 120 -22.91 0.99 -22.19
CA VAL A 120 -21.81 1.00 -21.20
C VAL A 120 -21.43 2.44 -20.83
N LEU A 121 -21.44 3.36 -21.81
CA LEU A 121 -21.24 4.78 -21.57
C LEU A 121 -22.32 5.34 -20.62
N GLU A 122 -23.60 5.02 -20.86
CA GLU A 122 -24.68 5.46 -19.98
C GLU A 122 -24.51 4.96 -18.54
N LYS A 123 -24.09 3.69 -18.35
CA LYS A 123 -23.79 3.16 -17.01
C LYS A 123 -22.66 3.91 -16.33
N PHE A 124 -21.61 4.28 -17.07
CA PHE A 124 -20.51 5.06 -16.51
C PHE A 124 -20.98 6.46 -16.09
N VAL A 125 -21.82 7.12 -16.91
CA VAL A 125 -22.32 8.47 -16.61
C VAL A 125 -23.30 8.47 -15.43
N VAL A 126 -23.99 7.36 -15.16
CA VAL A 126 -24.80 7.21 -13.93
C VAL A 126 -23.91 7.25 -12.69
N ASP A 127 -22.76 6.56 -12.72
CA ASP A 127 -21.81 6.53 -11.61
C ASP A 127 -21.00 7.85 -11.48
N TYR A 128 -20.76 8.52 -12.61
CA TYR A 128 -20.00 9.77 -12.75
C TYR A 128 -20.82 10.84 -13.50
N PRO A 129 -21.77 11.52 -12.86
CA PRO A 129 -22.70 12.45 -13.51
C PRO A 129 -22.04 13.72 -14.08
N GLU A 130 -20.85 14.08 -13.59
CA GLU A 130 -20.06 15.21 -14.10
C GLU A 130 -19.30 14.88 -15.41
N ALA A 131 -19.38 13.64 -15.89
CA ALA A 131 -18.72 13.24 -17.13
C ALA A 131 -19.33 13.95 -18.35
N ASP A 132 -18.47 14.57 -19.17
CA ASP A 132 -18.83 15.04 -20.50
C ASP A 132 -19.02 13.84 -21.42
N ARG A 133 -20.29 13.52 -21.64
CA ARG A 133 -20.74 12.40 -22.46
C ARG A 133 -20.26 12.51 -23.91
N GLN A 134 -20.20 13.73 -24.47
CA GLN A 134 -19.77 13.92 -25.85
C GLN A 134 -18.26 13.73 -25.99
N GLN A 135 -17.48 14.27 -25.06
CA GLN A 135 -16.03 14.08 -25.01
C GLN A 135 -15.68 12.59 -24.85
N LEU A 136 -16.31 11.90 -23.89
CA LEU A 136 -16.03 10.50 -23.62
C LEU A 136 -16.40 9.60 -24.81
N ARG A 137 -17.54 9.86 -25.45
CA ARG A 137 -17.96 9.14 -26.67
C ARG A 137 -17.00 9.36 -27.84
N SER A 138 -16.43 10.57 -27.97
CA SER A 138 -15.40 10.86 -28.98
C SER A 138 -14.12 10.05 -28.72
N LEU A 139 -13.64 10.03 -27.47
CA LEU A 139 -12.45 9.28 -27.07
C LEU A 139 -12.63 7.76 -27.25
N ILE A 140 -13.82 7.22 -26.93
CA ILE A 140 -14.14 5.80 -27.12
C ILE A 140 -14.05 5.42 -28.60
N ARG A 141 -14.67 6.18 -29.50
CA ARG A 141 -14.60 5.91 -30.95
C ARG A 141 -13.17 5.97 -31.49
N GLN A 142 -12.36 6.92 -31.00
CA GLN A 142 -10.94 7.00 -31.38
C GLN A 142 -10.16 5.77 -30.88
N ALA A 143 -10.38 5.35 -29.64
CA ALA A 143 -9.74 4.16 -29.07
C ALA A 143 -10.14 2.86 -29.80
N GLN A 144 -11.42 2.72 -30.16
CA GLN A 144 -11.91 1.60 -30.97
C GLN A 144 -11.28 1.57 -32.36
N HIS A 145 -11.15 2.73 -33.01
CA HIS A 145 -10.48 2.85 -34.30
C HIS A 145 -8.97 2.53 -34.21
N GLU A 146 -8.28 3.02 -33.18
CA GLU A 146 -6.88 2.70 -32.92
C GLU A 146 -6.69 1.19 -32.73
N LEU A 147 -7.55 0.54 -31.94
CA LEU A 147 -7.53 -0.90 -31.71
C LEU A 147 -7.77 -1.68 -33.00
N ALA A 148 -8.78 -1.31 -33.80
CA ALA A 148 -9.11 -1.95 -35.06
C ALA A 148 -8.00 -1.79 -36.13
N THR A 149 -7.21 -0.72 -36.05
CA THR A 149 -6.11 -0.44 -36.99
C THR A 149 -4.73 -0.82 -36.42
N ASN A 150 -4.69 -1.51 -35.29
CA ASN A 150 -3.46 -1.92 -34.58
C ASN A 150 -2.48 -0.75 -34.34
N LYS A 151 -3.02 0.44 -34.09
CA LYS A 151 -2.25 1.65 -33.76
C LYS A 151 -1.92 1.70 -32.26
N PRO A 152 -0.90 2.49 -31.87
CA PRO A 152 -0.62 2.71 -30.45
C PRO A 152 -1.86 3.22 -29.70
N PRO A 153 -2.15 2.70 -28.48
CA PRO A 153 -3.40 2.97 -27.75
C PRO A 153 -3.37 4.32 -27.02
N ALA A 154 -3.17 5.40 -27.77
CA ALA A 154 -3.07 6.75 -27.22
C ALA A 154 -4.41 7.22 -26.64
N SER A 155 -5.52 6.92 -27.33
CA SER A 155 -6.86 7.30 -26.89
C SER A 155 -7.32 6.51 -25.66
N SER A 156 -6.93 5.23 -25.55
CA SER A 156 -7.14 4.44 -24.33
C SER A 156 -6.49 5.07 -23.09
N ARG A 157 -5.25 5.58 -23.23
CA ARG A 157 -4.56 6.32 -22.15
C ARG A 157 -5.28 7.64 -21.81
N LYS A 158 -5.82 8.34 -22.81
CA LYS A 158 -6.62 9.57 -22.60
C LYS A 158 -7.92 9.28 -21.86
N ILE A 159 -8.63 8.20 -22.22
CA ILE A 159 -9.83 7.74 -21.49
C ILE A 159 -9.48 7.49 -20.03
N PHE A 160 -8.43 6.72 -19.76
CA PHE A 160 -8.00 6.43 -18.39
C PHE A 160 -7.71 7.70 -17.59
N LYS A 161 -6.95 8.63 -18.18
CA LYS A 161 -6.64 9.91 -17.53
C LYS A 161 -7.92 10.69 -17.21
N TYR A 162 -8.85 10.77 -18.16
CA TYR A 162 -10.11 11.50 -18.01
C TYR A 162 -11.00 10.91 -16.91
N ILE A 163 -11.25 9.59 -16.94
CA ILE A 163 -12.09 8.94 -15.91
C ILE A 163 -11.44 8.97 -14.52
N ARG A 164 -10.10 8.95 -14.45
CA ARG A 164 -9.38 9.13 -13.19
C ARG A 164 -9.56 10.53 -12.63
N GLU A 165 -9.49 11.54 -13.48
CA GLU A 165 -9.74 12.93 -13.07
C GLU A 165 -11.16 13.12 -12.53
N LEU A 166 -12.16 12.44 -13.12
CA LEU A 166 -13.54 12.45 -12.61
C LEU A 166 -13.66 11.76 -11.24
N ASP A 167 -13.03 10.58 -11.05
CA ASP A 167 -13.01 9.87 -9.76
C ASP A 167 -12.27 10.65 -8.66
N GLU A 168 -11.22 11.39 -9.02
CA GLU A 168 -10.52 12.29 -8.10
C GLU A 168 -11.42 13.48 -7.68
N THR A 169 -12.10 14.12 -8.64
CA THR A 169 -13.03 15.24 -8.37
C THR A 169 -14.21 14.80 -7.51
N GLN A 170 -14.90 13.71 -7.87
CA GLN A 170 -16.07 13.20 -7.14
C GLN A 170 -15.77 12.86 -5.67
N ARG A 171 -14.52 12.53 -5.37
CA ARG A 171 -14.07 12.17 -4.02
C ARG A 171 -13.35 13.30 -3.28
N GLY A 172 -13.25 14.49 -3.87
CA GLY A 172 -12.60 15.64 -3.26
C GLY A 172 -11.09 15.46 -3.05
N LEU A 173 -10.44 14.69 -3.93
CA LEU A 173 -8.98 14.47 -3.88
C LEU A 173 -8.21 15.46 -4.75
N ARG A 174 -8.92 16.38 -5.40
CA ARG A 174 -8.41 17.38 -6.34
C ARG A 174 -8.72 18.78 -5.87
#